data_AF-A0A9P7G410-F1
#
_entry.id   AF-A0A9P7G410-F1
#
_cell.length_a   1.000
_cell.length_b   1.000
_cell.length_c   1.000
_cell.angle_alpha   90.00
_cell.angle_beta   90.00
_cell.angle_gamma   90.00
#
_symmetry.space_group_name_H-M   'P 1'
#
loop_
_entity.id
_entity.type
_entity.pdbx_description
1 polymer ?
#
loop_
_entity_poly.entity_id
_entity_poly.type
_entity_poly.pdbx_seq_one_letter_code
_entity_poly.pdbx_strand_id
1 'polypeptide(L)'
;MGKKHALTYRKKITPPIGEAIIPDIGGSEGAWKRAAIQWIEGDPSRGLHVPLKDWPLDWYTGEMRPFNGTKRSHRELIGKEYIRLGEDDEAFKAEYPEYPKLSLLLQAIRTNLGRKQRRSKNGTPAERNENVSAKA
;
A
#
# COMPACT_ATOMS: atom_id res chain seq x y z
N MET A 1 29.45 -31.72 -2.82
CA MET A 1 28.02 -31.61 -3.20
C MET A 1 27.20 -31.35 -1.95
N GLY A 2 26.19 -30.47 -2.03
CA GLY A 2 25.15 -30.31 -1.00
C GLY A 2 25.16 -28.96 -0.28
N LYS A 3 24.78 -27.86 -0.96
CA LYS A 3 24.39 -26.62 -0.28
C LYS A 3 23.08 -26.91 0.46
N LYS A 4 23.12 -26.98 1.79
CA LYS A 4 21.93 -27.12 2.62
C LYS A 4 21.16 -25.81 2.55
N HIS A 5 20.03 -25.81 1.84
CA HIS A 5 19.06 -24.73 1.91
C HIS A 5 18.45 -24.71 3.31
N ALA A 6 18.92 -23.81 4.17
CA ALA A 6 18.27 -23.55 5.45
C ALA A 6 16.85 -23.05 5.16
N LEU A 7 15.84 -23.87 5.47
CA LEU A 7 14.46 -23.43 5.56
C LEU A 7 14.41 -22.34 6.64
N THR A 8 14.36 -21.09 6.19
CA THR A 8 14.08 -19.96 7.07
C THR A 8 12.66 -20.14 7.59
N TYR A 9 12.53 -20.65 8.81
CA TYR A 9 11.25 -20.74 9.50
C TYR A 9 10.75 -19.30 9.72
N ARG A 10 9.86 -18.84 8.83
CA ARG A 10 9.13 -17.58 9.02
C ARG A 10 8.26 -17.77 10.26
N LYS A 11 8.76 -17.34 11.42
CA LYS A 11 8.00 -17.29 12.67
C LYS A 11 6.64 -16.67 12.35
N LYS A 12 5.55 -17.42 12.54
CA LYS A 12 4.19 -16.88 12.41
C LYS A 12 4.03 -15.83 13.52
N ILE A 13 4.24 -14.56 13.19
CA ILE A 13 4.05 -13.47 14.13
C ILE A 13 2.53 -13.31 14.24
N THR A 14 1.99 -13.48 15.44
CA THR A 14 0.57 -13.21 15.73
C THR A 14 0.45 -11.74 16.06
N PRO A 15 -0.55 -11.00 15.53
CA PRO A 15 -0.69 -9.59 15.81
C PRO A 15 -0.94 -9.37 17.31
N PRO A 16 -0.23 -8.44 17.96
CA PRO A 16 -0.44 -8.10 19.38
C PRO A 16 -1.86 -7.61 19.68
N ILE A 17 -2.52 -6.95 18.72
CA ILE A 17 -3.89 -6.45 18.83
C ILE A 17 -4.74 -7.18 17.81
N GLY A 18 -5.46 -8.23 18.23
CA GLY A 18 -6.28 -9.06 17.34
C GLY A 18 -7.46 -8.31 16.70
N GLU A 19 -7.97 -7.28 17.37
CA GLU A 19 -9.09 -6.44 16.91
C GLU A 19 -8.68 -5.44 15.83
N ALA A 20 -7.38 -5.14 15.72
CA ALA A 20 -6.83 -4.19 14.77
C ALA A 20 -6.19 -4.94 13.59
N ILE A 21 -6.96 -5.73 12.82
CA ILE A 21 -6.44 -6.36 11.61
C ILE A 21 -7.16 -5.78 10.39
N ILE A 22 -6.39 -5.22 9.46
CA ILE A 22 -6.96 -4.71 8.20
C ILE A 22 -7.28 -5.88 7.26
N PRO A 23 -8.55 -6.06 6.85
CA PRO A 23 -8.94 -7.13 5.95
C PRO A 23 -8.28 -7.02 4.57
N ASP A 24 -8.02 -8.17 3.96
CA ASP A 24 -7.48 -8.22 2.59
C ASP A 24 -8.57 -7.94 1.55
N ILE A 25 -8.33 -6.92 0.72
CA ILE A 25 -9.28 -6.44 -0.31
C ILE A 25 -9.37 -7.33 -1.55
N GLY A 26 -8.46 -8.30 -1.70
CA GLY A 26 -8.37 -9.18 -2.88
C GLY A 26 -7.85 -8.46 -4.13
N GLY A 27 -7.77 -9.19 -5.24
CA GLY A 27 -7.27 -8.69 -6.53
C GLY A 27 -8.35 -8.42 -7.58
N SER A 28 -9.62 -8.31 -7.19
CA SER A 28 -10.72 -8.03 -8.10
C SER A 28 -10.76 -6.57 -8.56
N GLU A 29 -11.42 -6.28 -9.68
CA GLU A 29 -11.61 -4.93 -10.20
C GLU A 29 -12.23 -3.94 -9.19
N GLY A 30 -13.10 -4.43 -8.29
CA GLY A 30 -13.67 -3.63 -7.19
C GLY A 30 -12.77 -3.44 -5.96
N ALA A 31 -11.50 -3.86 -6.00
CA ALA A 31 -10.60 -3.79 -4.85
C ALA A 31 -10.28 -2.35 -4.44
N TRP A 32 -10.19 -1.42 -5.39
CA TRP A 32 -9.96 0.00 -5.10
C TRP A 32 -11.15 0.61 -4.36
N LYS A 33 -12.39 0.29 -4.76
CA LYS A 33 -13.60 0.79 -4.10
C LYS A 33 -13.69 0.28 -2.67
N ARG A 34 -13.41 -1.01 -2.44
CA ARG A 34 -13.28 -1.56 -1.08
C ARG A 34 -12.20 -0.85 -0.28
N ALA A 35 -11.06 -0.53 -0.90
CA ALA A 35 -10.00 0.19 -0.22
C ALA A 35 -10.43 1.61 0.20
N ALA A 36 -11.19 2.31 -0.63
CA ALA A 36 -11.76 3.61 -0.33
C ALA A 36 -12.81 3.53 0.80
N ILE A 37 -13.74 2.58 0.72
CA ILE A 37 -14.76 2.36 1.76
C ILE A 37 -14.12 2.03 3.12
N GLN A 38 -13.13 1.13 3.15
CA GLN A 38 -12.36 0.82 4.37
C GLN A 38 -11.71 2.07 4.99
N TRP A 39 -11.31 3.04 4.17
CA TRP A 39 -10.74 4.30 4.64
C TRP A 39 -11.78 5.28 5.20
N ILE A 40 -12.92 5.42 4.52
CA ILE A 40 -13.94 6.45 4.79
C ILE A 40 -14.93 6.00 5.87
N GLU A 41 -15.48 4.81 5.71
CA GLU A 41 -16.58 4.24 6.50
C GLU A 41 -16.15 3.05 7.35
N GLY A 42 -15.09 2.34 6.94
CA GLY A 42 -14.73 1.03 7.48
C GLY A 42 -15.34 -0.10 6.65
N ASP A 43 -15.34 -1.32 7.20
CA ASP A 43 -15.94 -2.51 6.59
C ASP A 43 -16.41 -3.48 7.70
N PRO A 44 -17.56 -3.19 8.35
CA PRO A 44 -18.06 -4.00 9.46
C PRO A 44 -18.30 -5.46 9.07
N SER A 45 -18.66 -5.72 7.80
CA SER A 45 -18.87 -7.07 7.27
C SER A 45 -17.62 -7.96 7.35
N ARG A 46 -16.44 -7.33 7.47
CA ARG A 46 -15.13 -7.98 7.55
C ARG A 46 -14.40 -7.67 8.85
N GLY A 47 -15.13 -7.21 9.86
CA GLY A 47 -14.60 -6.91 11.21
C GLY A 47 -13.89 -5.56 11.34
N LEU A 48 -13.94 -4.71 10.31
CA LEU A 48 -13.39 -3.36 10.38
C LEU A 48 -14.49 -2.36 10.75
N HIS A 49 -14.81 -2.25 12.04
CA HIS A 49 -15.89 -1.36 12.49
C HIS A 49 -15.51 0.12 12.52
N VAL A 50 -14.22 0.41 12.70
CA VAL A 50 -13.70 1.78 12.75
C VAL A 50 -13.06 2.12 11.40
N PRO A 51 -13.41 3.24 10.77
CA PRO A 51 -12.74 3.73 9.56
C PRO A 51 -11.22 3.85 9.78
N LEU A 52 -10.42 3.48 8.77
CA LEU A 52 -8.96 3.50 8.91
C LEU A 52 -8.38 4.91 9.09
N LYS A 53 -9.12 5.95 8.71
CA LYS A 53 -8.72 7.36 8.94
C LYS A 53 -8.74 7.72 10.43
N ASP A 54 -9.58 7.04 11.22
CA ASP A 54 -9.83 7.31 12.64
C ASP A 54 -9.10 6.32 13.57
N TRP A 55 -8.27 5.43 13.01
CA TRP A 55 -7.52 4.45 13.79
C TRP A 55 -6.46 5.10 14.71
N PRO A 56 -6.33 4.63 15.97
CA PRO A 56 -5.25 5.02 16.86
C PRO A 56 -3.87 4.71 16.25
N LEU A 57 -2.88 5.55 16.55
CA LEU A 57 -1.52 5.41 16.03
C LEU A 57 -0.90 4.04 16.36
N ASP A 58 -1.14 3.52 17.56
CA ASP A 58 -0.58 2.27 18.06
C ASP A 58 -1.11 1.04 17.30
N TRP A 59 -2.25 1.16 16.61
CA TRP A 59 -2.88 0.06 15.88
C TRP A 59 -2.21 -0.23 14.53
N TYR A 60 -1.34 0.66 14.04
CA TYR A 60 -0.63 0.47 12.77
C TYR A 60 0.85 0.84 12.81
N THR A 61 1.37 1.20 13.98
CA THR A 61 2.79 1.48 14.21
C THR A 61 3.41 0.43 15.15
N GLY A 62 4.68 0.59 15.52
CA GLY A 62 5.38 -0.36 16.39
C GLY A 62 5.33 -1.80 15.89
N GLU A 63 4.89 -2.70 16.76
CA GLU A 63 4.75 -4.14 16.48
C GLU A 63 3.61 -4.47 15.50
N MET A 64 2.63 -3.57 15.33
CA MET A 64 1.54 -3.72 14.36
C MET A 64 1.93 -3.27 12.94
N ARG A 65 3.05 -2.56 12.80
CA ARG A 65 3.56 -2.06 11.51
C ARG A 65 3.68 -3.13 10.42
N PRO A 66 4.20 -4.34 10.67
CA PRO A 66 4.32 -5.39 9.65
C PRO A 66 2.96 -5.90 9.15
N PHE A 67 1.92 -5.81 9.98
CA PHE A 67 0.58 -6.32 9.68
C PHE A 67 -0.26 -5.28 8.93
N ASN A 68 -0.29 -4.06 9.47
CA ASN A 68 -1.24 -3.04 9.03
C ASN A 68 -0.59 -1.88 8.27
N GLY A 69 0.69 -1.60 8.49
CA GLY A 69 1.32 -0.38 7.99
C GLY A 69 1.18 -0.20 6.47
N THR A 70 1.56 -1.22 5.71
CA THR A 70 1.44 -1.20 4.24
C THR A 70 -0.03 -1.18 3.79
N LYS A 71 -0.89 -2.00 4.40
CA LYS A 71 -2.31 -2.07 4.07
C LYS A 71 -2.97 -0.70 4.27
N ARG A 72 -2.82 -0.12 5.46
CA ARG A 72 -3.35 1.21 5.82
C ARG A 72 -2.85 2.29 4.88
N SER A 73 -1.55 2.33 4.59
CA SER A 73 -0.99 3.33 3.67
C SER A 73 -1.58 3.24 2.26
N HIS A 74 -1.87 2.04 1.77
CA HIS A 74 -2.54 1.87 0.48
C HIS A 74 -4.00 2.35 0.50
N ARG A 75 -4.74 2.03 1.56
CA ARG A 75 -6.15 2.50 1.73
C ARG A 75 -6.20 4.02 1.90
N GLU A 76 -5.25 4.59 2.63
CA GLU A 76 -5.10 6.03 2.79
C GLU A 76 -4.90 6.75 1.46
N LEU A 77 -3.99 6.25 0.60
CA LEU A 77 -3.74 6.87 -0.70
C LEU A 77 -5.00 6.85 -1.57
N ILE A 78 -5.65 5.70 -1.67
CA ILE A 78 -6.85 5.56 -2.51
C ILE A 78 -8.02 6.35 -1.93
N GLY A 79 -8.25 6.25 -0.62
CA GLY A 79 -9.36 6.93 0.05
C GLY A 79 -9.24 8.45 0.01
N LYS A 80 -8.04 9.00 0.24
CA LYS A 80 -7.81 10.46 0.10
C LYS A 80 -8.04 10.94 -1.32
N GLU A 81 -7.60 10.16 -2.30
CA GLU A 81 -7.78 10.50 -3.72
C GLU A 81 -9.25 10.42 -4.14
N TYR A 82 -9.97 9.42 -3.65
CA TYR A 82 -11.41 9.28 -3.88
C TYR A 82 -12.21 10.43 -3.28
N ILE A 83 -11.89 10.85 -2.05
CA ILE A 83 -12.48 12.06 -1.43
C ILE A 83 -12.14 13.31 -2.27
N ARG A 84 -10.89 13.44 -2.77
CA ARG A 84 -10.50 14.57 -3.63
C ARG A 84 -11.34 14.66 -4.90
N LEU A 85 -11.72 13.52 -5.46
CA LEU A 85 -12.58 13.42 -6.65
C LEU A 85 -14.08 13.46 -6.31
N GLY A 86 -14.45 13.83 -5.08
CA GLY A 86 -15.84 14.01 -4.68
C GLY A 86 -16.59 12.72 -4.36
N GLU A 87 -15.86 11.64 -4.07
CA GLU A 87 -16.44 10.31 -3.79
C GLU A 87 -17.30 9.79 -4.96
N ASP A 88 -16.92 10.18 -6.18
CA ASP A 88 -17.59 9.78 -7.42
C ASP A 88 -16.80 8.66 -8.11
N ASP A 89 -17.47 7.51 -8.28
CA ASP A 89 -16.91 6.33 -8.95
C ASP A 89 -16.54 6.61 -10.41
N GLU A 90 -17.34 7.39 -11.13
CA GLU A 90 -17.11 7.70 -12.54
C GLU A 90 -15.94 8.65 -12.70
N ALA A 91 -15.89 9.71 -11.88
CA ALA A 91 -14.76 10.63 -11.83
C ALA A 91 -13.46 9.91 -11.48
N PHE A 92 -13.50 8.98 -10.52
CA PHE A 92 -12.33 8.19 -10.14
C PHE A 92 -11.83 7.30 -11.27
N LYS A 93 -12.73 6.62 -11.98
CA LYS A 93 -12.38 5.76 -13.12
C LYS A 93 -11.88 6.56 -14.32
N ALA A 94 -12.41 7.76 -14.53
CA ALA A 94 -11.98 8.65 -15.60
C ALA A 94 -10.56 9.20 -15.38
N GLU A 95 -10.23 9.58 -14.14
CA GLU A 95 -8.88 10.05 -13.77
C GLU A 95 -7.86 8.90 -13.74
N TYR A 96 -8.28 7.71 -13.29
CA TYR A 96 -7.41 6.56 -13.10
C TYR A 96 -7.88 5.32 -13.88
N PRO A 97 -7.63 5.24 -15.20
CA PRO A 97 -8.00 4.07 -16.00
C PRO A 97 -7.31 2.76 -15.55
N GLU A 98 -6.26 2.84 -14.73
CA GLU A 98 -5.56 1.70 -14.14
C GLU A 98 -6.27 1.09 -12.92
N TYR A 99 -7.46 1.59 -12.54
CA TYR A 99 -8.24 1.13 -11.39
C TYR A 99 -8.45 -0.40 -11.29
N PRO A 100 -8.52 -1.20 -12.39
CA PRO A 100 -8.71 -2.65 -12.26
C PRO A 100 -7.55 -3.34 -11.54
N LYS A 101 -6.34 -2.76 -11.57
CA LYS A 101 -5.14 -3.31 -10.94
C LYS A 101 -4.66 -2.38 -9.85
N LEU A 102 -4.88 -2.77 -8.60
CA LEU A 102 -4.53 -1.98 -7.41
C LEU A 102 -3.06 -1.51 -7.39
N SER A 103 -2.12 -2.33 -7.83
CA SER A 103 -0.70 -1.96 -7.87
C SER A 103 -0.42 -0.82 -8.87
N LEU A 104 -1.04 -0.88 -10.06
CA LEU A 104 -0.92 0.16 -11.07
C LEU A 104 -1.63 1.44 -10.63
N LEU A 105 -2.83 1.31 -10.05
CA LEU A 105 -3.56 2.43 -9.46
C LEU A 105 -2.72 3.16 -8.41
N LEU A 106 -2.13 2.44 -7.45
CA LEU A 106 -1.28 3.05 -6.42
C LEU A 106 -0.05 3.74 -7.02
N GLN A 107 0.49 3.22 -8.12
CA GLN A 107 1.60 3.86 -8.83
C GLN A 107 1.15 5.14 -9.54
N ALA A 108 -0.01 5.13 -10.21
CA ALA A 108 -0.60 6.29 -10.87
C ALA A 108 -0.89 7.41 -9.85
N ILE A 109 -1.56 7.09 -8.73
CA ILE A 109 -1.84 8.05 -7.65
C ILE A 109 -0.55 8.66 -7.10
N ARG A 110 0.48 7.84 -6.81
CA ARG A 110 1.78 8.36 -6.30
C ARG A 110 2.47 9.29 -7.30
N THR A 111 2.32 9.01 -8.59
CA THR A 111 2.87 9.84 -9.67
C THR A 111 2.12 11.16 -9.77
N ASN A 112 0.78 11.13 -9.70
CA ASN A 112 -0.07 12.32 -9.74
C ASN A 112 0.18 13.25 -8.53
N LEU A 113 0.36 12.68 -7.34
CA LEU A 113 0.67 13.43 -6.11
C LEU A 113 2.09 14.03 -6.08
N GLY A 114 2.86 13.92 -7.16
CA GLY A 114 4.20 14.52 -7.25
C GLY A 114 5.19 13.97 -6.22
N ARG A 115 4.93 12.80 -5.62
CA ARG A 115 5.89 12.11 -4.74
C ARG A 115 7.04 11.64 -5.62
N LYS A 116 8.01 12.53 -5.85
CA LYS A 116 9.25 12.26 -6.58
C LYS A 116 9.79 10.91 -6.11
N GLN A 117 9.92 9.97 -7.05
CA GLN A 117 10.70 8.76 -6.87
C GLN A 117 11.97 9.14 -6.11
N ARG A 118 12.14 8.54 -4.93
CA ARG A 118 13.29 8.82 -4.08
C ARG A 118 14.52 8.38 -4.87
N ARG A 119 15.20 9.32 -5.53
CA ARG A 119 16.47 9.05 -6.20
C ARG A 119 17.42 8.55 -5.11
N SER A 120 17.93 7.33 -5.29
CA SER A 120 18.99 6.84 -4.42
C SER A 120 20.18 7.80 -4.54
N LYS A 121 21.01 7.89 -3.50
CA LYS A 121 22.26 8.67 -3.54
C LYS A 121 23.21 8.23 -4.67
N ASN A 122 22.96 7.06 -5.26
CA ASN A 122 23.76 6.44 -6.32
C ASN A 122 23.08 6.49 -7.69
N GLY A 123 22.09 7.37 -7.89
CA GLY A 123 21.42 7.53 -9.18
C GLY A 123 20.56 6.34 -9.60
N THR A 124 20.11 6.39 -10.84
CA THR A 124 19.46 5.31 -11.60
C THR A 124 20.48 4.22 -11.97
N PRO A 125 20.06 2.98 -12.28
CA PRO A 125 20.98 1.93 -12.74
C PRO A 125 21.82 2.35 -13.95
N ALA A 126 21.29 3.21 -14.83
CA ALA A 126 22.02 3.77 -15.96
C ALA A 126 23.19 4.68 -15.51
N GLU A 127 22.93 5.60 -14.57
CA GLU A 127 23.96 6.49 -13.99
C GLU A 127 25.03 5.72 -13.19
N ARG A 128 24.71 4.51 -12.69
CA ARG A 128 25.69 3.66 -11.99
C ARG A 128 26.75 3.08 -12.93
N ASN A 129 26.41 2.84 -14.21
CA ASN A 129 27.35 2.24 -15.16
C ASN A 129 28.42 3.25 -15.64
N GLU A 130 28.06 4.53 -15.75
CA GLU A 130 29.00 5.59 -16.16
C GLU A 130 30.09 5.86 -15.10
N ASN A 131 29.75 5.77 -13.81
CA ASN A 131 30.71 6.05 -12.72
C ASN A 131 31.74 4.93 -12.51
N VAL A 132 31.49 3.72 -13.05
CA VAL A 132 32.49 2.62 -13.02
C VAL A 132 33.52 2.79 -14.14
N SER A 133 33.12 3.27 -15.32
CA SER A 133 34.05 3.52 -16.43
C SER A 133 34.93 4.75 -16.27
N ALA A 134 34.52 5.74 -15.46
CA ALA A 134 35.34 6.94 -15.19
C ALA A 134 36.46 6.72 -14.14
N LYS A 135 36.59 5.49 -13.61
CA LYS A 135 37.54 5.14 -12.54
C LYS A 135 38.52 4.02 -12.90
N ALA A 136 38.58 3.62 -14.18
CA ALA A 136 39.51 2.63 -14.72
C ALA A 136 40.63 3.32 -15.49
#